data_AF-A0A0K9Q2H4-F1
#
_entry.id   AF-A0A0K9Q2H4-F1
#
_cell.length_a   1.000
_cell.length_b   1.000
_cell.length_c   1.000
_cell.angle_alpha   90.00
_cell.angle_beta   90.00
_cell.angle_gamma   90.00
#
_symmetry.space_group_name_H-M   'P 1'
#
loop_
_entity.id
_entity.type
_entity.pdbx_description
1 polymer ?
#
loop_
_entity_poly.entity_id
_entity_poly.type
_entity_poly.pdbx_seq_one_letter_code
_entity_poly.pdbx_strand_id
1 'polypeptide(L)'
;MRGRESLLLPSTAAGEQSLIRYMYVGHFLARWGARMWEFSVGLYMINIWPDSLLFAAVYGVVESASTVIFGPIVGKLVDRLTYLQVLRIWLITQNLSFILAGGTVTALLFFSQLMFQNFSAFILLIIITHVSGALGVLSTLAGTILIEREW
;
A
#
# COMPACT_ATOMS: atom_id res chain seq x y z
N MET A 1 45.13 30.63 6.73
CA MET A 1 44.78 29.23 6.47
C MET A 1 43.27 29.13 6.26
N ARG A 2 42.81 29.64 5.12
CA ARG A 2 41.42 29.76 4.67
C ARG A 2 41.41 29.11 3.29
N GLY A 3 40.63 28.05 3.07
CA GLY A 3 40.51 27.49 1.72
C GLY A 3 40.28 25.99 1.60
N ARG A 4 39.37 25.40 2.37
CA ARG A 4 38.87 24.04 2.10
C ARG A 4 37.36 23.84 2.28
N GLU A 5 36.58 24.91 2.45
CA GLU A 5 35.12 24.81 2.69
C GLU A 5 34.26 25.21 1.49
N SER A 6 34.84 25.62 0.36
CA SER A 6 34.10 26.20 -0.78
C SER A 6 34.01 25.29 -2.02
N LEU A 7 34.13 23.98 -1.88
CA LEU A 7 34.15 23.02 -3.01
C LEU A 7 33.12 21.88 -2.91
N LEU A 8 32.07 22.06 -2.10
CA LEU A 8 30.84 21.29 -2.26
C LEU A 8 30.07 21.90 -3.44
N LEU A 9 30.11 21.22 -4.57
CA LEU A 9 29.62 21.70 -5.87
C LEU A 9 28.11 22.02 -5.80
N PRO A 10 27.63 23.11 -6.44
CA PRO A 10 26.20 23.43 -6.52
C PRO A 10 25.33 22.28 -7.09
N SER A 11 25.95 21.37 -7.85
CA SER A 11 25.31 20.20 -8.45
C SER A 11 24.88 19.16 -7.42
N THR A 12 25.59 18.99 -6.30
CA THR A 12 25.19 18.02 -5.26
C THR A 12 23.98 18.52 -4.48
N ALA A 13 23.97 19.82 -4.15
CA ALA A 13 22.84 20.45 -3.45
C ALA A 13 21.55 20.46 -4.31
N ALA A 14 21.66 20.73 -5.62
CA ALA A 14 20.52 20.66 -6.53
C ALA A 14 20.00 19.22 -6.71
N GLY A 15 20.91 18.24 -6.78
CA GLY A 15 20.56 16.82 -6.82
C GLY A 15 19.86 16.34 -5.55
N GLU A 16 20.37 16.71 -4.38
CA GLU A 16 19.79 16.40 -3.07
C GLU A 16 18.39 17.02 -2.90
N GLN A 17 18.19 18.28 -3.29
CA GLN A 17 16.86 18.91 -3.26
C GLN A 17 15.86 18.19 -4.16
N SER A 18 16.29 17.76 -5.35
CA SER A 18 15.42 17.01 -6.26
C SER A 18 15.04 15.63 -5.69
N LEU A 19 16.00 14.94 -5.07
CA LEU A 19 15.79 13.63 -4.44
C LEU A 19 14.80 13.72 -3.27
N ILE A 20 15.01 14.69 -2.37
CA ILE A 20 14.12 14.94 -1.24
C ILE A 20 12.70 15.23 -1.74
N ARG A 21 12.55 16.04 -2.79
CA ARG A 21 11.25 16.33 -3.40
C ARG A 21 10.58 15.05 -3.92
N TYR A 22 11.29 14.18 -4.63
CA TYR A 22 10.74 12.90 -5.10
C TYR A 22 10.31 12.00 -3.94
N MET A 23 11.07 11.96 -2.85
CA MET A 23 10.72 11.18 -1.67
C MET A 23 9.45 11.71 -1.00
N TYR A 24 9.30 13.03 -0.84
CA TYR A 24 8.08 13.64 -0.30
C TYR A 24 6.86 13.39 -1.18
N VAL A 25 7.01 13.58 -2.50
CA VAL A 25 5.92 13.34 -3.46
C VAL A 25 5.55 11.86 -3.47
N GLY A 26 6.53 10.95 -3.51
CA GLY A 26 6.30 9.51 -3.45
C GLY A 26 5.60 9.09 -2.16
N HIS A 27 6.03 9.60 -1.01
CA HIS A 27 5.39 9.38 0.28
C HIS A 27 3.94 9.89 0.29
N PHE A 28 3.73 11.12 -0.18
CA PHE A 28 2.40 11.72 -0.27
C PHE A 28 1.47 10.88 -1.14
N LEU A 29 1.91 10.50 -2.35
CA LEU A 29 1.13 9.69 -3.28
C LEU A 29 0.83 8.30 -2.71
N ALA A 30 1.81 7.67 -2.06
CA ALA A 30 1.63 6.38 -1.38
C ALA A 30 0.55 6.44 -0.29
N ARG A 31 0.59 7.48 0.55
CA ARG A 31 -0.40 7.70 1.60
C ARG A 31 -1.77 8.05 1.05
N TRP A 32 -1.82 8.93 0.04
CA TRP A 32 -3.05 9.32 -0.65
C TRP A 32 -3.72 8.10 -1.28
N GLY A 33 -2.96 7.30 -2.03
CA GLY A 33 -3.45 6.08 -2.67
C GLY A 33 -4.02 5.09 -1.67
N ALA A 34 -3.32 4.84 -0.55
CA ALA A 34 -3.81 3.94 0.50
C ALA A 34 -5.15 4.41 1.09
N ARG A 35 -5.30 5.71 1.39
CA ARG A 35 -6.56 6.26 1.92
C ARG A 35 -7.69 6.23 0.89
N MET A 36 -7.39 6.53 -0.37
CA MET A 36 -8.37 6.41 -1.46
C MET A 36 -8.81 4.96 -1.66
N TRP A 37 -7.89 4.01 -1.52
CA TRP A 37 -8.19 2.58 -1.59
C TRP A 37 -9.13 2.14 -0.47
N GLU A 38 -8.83 2.48 0.79
CA GLU A 38 -9.69 2.17 1.95
C GLU A 38 -11.13 2.70 1.79
N PHE A 39 -11.28 3.90 1.22
CA PHE A 39 -12.61 4.45 0.90
C PHE A 39 -13.29 3.70 -0.25
N SER A 40 -12.55 3.47 -1.34
CA SER A 40 -13.10 2.88 -2.57
C SER A 40 -13.52 1.43 -2.38
N VAL A 41 -12.73 0.63 -1.65
CA VAL A 41 -13.06 -0.79 -1.41
C VAL A 41 -14.37 -0.94 -0.64
N GLY A 42 -14.67 -0.03 0.29
CA GLY A 42 -15.97 0.01 0.96
C GLY A 42 -17.12 0.20 -0.03
N LEU A 43 -17.00 1.17 -0.96
CA LEU A 43 -18.00 1.41 -1.99
C LEU A 43 -18.16 0.22 -2.94
N TYR A 44 -17.05 -0.43 -3.31
CA TYR A 44 -17.07 -1.59 -4.20
C TYR A 44 -17.78 -2.78 -3.55
N MET A 45 -17.50 -3.06 -2.28
CA MET A 45 -18.14 -4.18 -1.57
C MET A 45 -19.65 -3.95 -1.40
N ILE A 46 -20.08 -2.72 -1.13
CA ILE A 46 -21.50 -2.35 -1.12
C ILE A 46 -22.13 -2.50 -2.51
N ASN A 47 -21.42 -2.14 -3.57
CA ASN A 47 -21.94 -2.30 -4.93
C ASN A 47 -22.08 -3.78 -5.35
N ILE A 48 -21.12 -4.63 -4.94
CA ILE A 48 -21.12 -6.07 -5.24
C ILE A 48 -22.25 -6.79 -4.50
N TRP A 49 -22.52 -6.44 -3.24
CA TRP A 49 -23.64 -6.97 -2.47
C TRP A 49 -24.43 -5.84 -1.80
N PRO A 50 -25.41 -5.24 -2.50
CA PRO A 50 -26.14 -4.07 -1.99
C PRO A 50 -27.00 -4.36 -0.75
N ASP A 51 -27.48 -5.59 -0.60
CA ASP A 51 -28.39 -5.97 0.51
C ASP A 51 -27.66 -6.26 1.84
N SER A 52 -26.33 -6.23 1.88
CA SER A 52 -25.54 -6.64 3.04
C SER A 52 -24.16 -6.00 3.09
N LEU A 53 -23.80 -5.48 4.26
CA LEU A 53 -22.47 -4.94 4.54
C LEU A 53 -21.44 -6.04 4.85
N LEU A 54 -21.82 -7.31 4.77
CA LEU A 54 -20.98 -8.43 5.20
C LEU A 54 -19.62 -8.45 4.50
N PHE A 55 -19.55 -8.21 3.18
CA PHE A 55 -18.27 -8.19 2.48
C PHE A 55 -17.37 -7.02 2.91
N ALA A 56 -17.93 -5.84 3.13
CA ALA A 56 -17.18 -4.70 3.65
C ALA A 56 -16.66 -4.99 5.07
N ALA A 57 -17.49 -5.59 5.92
CA ALA A 57 -17.12 -5.95 7.29
C ALA A 57 -16.01 -7.03 7.33
N VAL A 58 -16.15 -8.10 6.52
CA VAL A 58 -15.14 -9.15 6.40
C VAL A 58 -13.81 -8.58 5.91
N TYR A 59 -13.84 -7.70 4.91
CA TYR A 59 -12.64 -7.04 4.41
C TYR A 59 -11.92 -6.26 5.52
N GLY A 60 -12.63 -5.41 6.26
CA GLY A 60 -12.04 -4.64 7.36
C GLY A 60 -11.49 -5.51 8.49
N VAL A 61 -12.18 -6.62 8.81
CA VAL A 61 -11.68 -7.61 9.79
C VAL A 61 -10.41 -8.29 9.30
N VAL A 62 -10.35 -8.69 8.03
CA VAL A 62 -9.16 -9.32 7.44
C VAL A 62 -7.97 -8.37 7.46
N GLU A 63 -8.12 -7.12 7.01
CA GLU A 63 -7.04 -6.13 7.05
C GLU A 63 -6.56 -5.85 8.48
N SER A 64 -7.50 -5.67 9.42
CA SER A 64 -7.18 -5.41 10.82
C SER A 64 -6.47 -6.61 11.46
N ALA A 65 -6.97 -7.83 11.24
CA ALA A 65 -6.37 -9.05 11.75
C ALA A 65 -4.97 -9.28 11.16
N SER A 66 -4.80 -9.05 9.85
CA SER A 66 -3.49 -9.10 9.21
C SER A 66 -2.51 -8.14 9.87
N THR A 67 -2.93 -6.89 10.11
CA THR A 67 -2.08 -5.88 10.76
C THR A 67 -1.69 -6.30 12.18
N VAL A 68 -2.62 -6.84 12.97
CA VAL A 68 -2.33 -7.29 14.34
C VAL A 68 -1.39 -8.49 14.36
N ILE A 69 -1.62 -9.48 13.50
CA ILE A 69 -0.85 -10.73 13.48
C ILE A 69 0.55 -10.51 12.90
N PHE A 70 0.65 -9.80 11.77
CA PHE A 70 1.90 -9.63 11.05
C PHE A 70 2.64 -8.33 11.38
N GLY A 71 2.01 -7.38 12.05
CA GLY A 71 2.61 -6.10 12.46
C GLY A 71 3.95 -6.26 13.21
N PRO A 72 4.06 -7.14 14.22
CA PRO A 72 5.34 -7.38 14.90
C PRO A 72 6.44 -7.93 13.99
N ILE A 73 6.08 -8.73 12.97
CA ILE A 73 7.03 -9.27 12.00
C ILE A 73 7.51 -8.16 11.07
N VAL A 74 6.59 -7.32 10.59
CA VAL A 74 6.89 -6.13 9.78
C VAL A 74 7.83 -5.19 10.54
N GLY A 75 7.53 -4.88 11.81
CA GLY A 75 8.39 -4.04 12.65
C GLY A 75 9.82 -4.59 12.75
N LYS A 76 9.97 -5.88 13.11
CA LYS A 76 11.29 -6.54 13.16
C LYS A 76 12.02 -6.54 11.82
N LEU A 77 11.30 -6.62 10.70
CA LEU A 77 11.90 -6.55 9.37
C LEU A 77 12.41 -5.14 9.06
N VAL A 78 11.61 -4.11 9.37
CA VAL A 78 12.00 -2.70 9.21
C VAL A 78 13.26 -2.40 10.02
N ASP A 79 13.33 -2.85 11.27
CA ASP A 79 14.47 -2.62 12.16
C ASP A 79 15.78 -3.23 11.66
N ARG A 80 15.71 -4.35 10.92
CA ARG A 80 16.90 -5.07 10.42
C ARG A 80 17.44 -4.52 9.10
N LEU A 81 16.64 -3.79 8.34
CA LEU A 81 16.97 -3.37 6.98
C LEU A 81 17.37 -1.89 6.94
N THR A 82 18.17 -1.54 5.92
CA THR A 82 18.55 -0.15 5.70
C THR A 82 17.36 0.69 5.22
N TYR A 83 17.41 2.00 5.46
CA TYR A 83 16.33 2.92 5.10
C TYR A 83 15.86 2.76 3.64
N LEU A 84 16.80 2.77 2.69
CA LEU A 84 16.51 2.65 1.26
C LEU A 84 15.91 1.28 0.89
N GLN A 85 16.32 0.21 1.56
CA GLN A 85 15.76 -1.13 1.33
C GLN A 85 14.30 -1.19 1.79
N VAL A 86 14.01 -0.70 3.00
CA VAL A 86 12.64 -0.67 3.52
C VAL A 86 11.75 0.20 2.65
N LEU A 87 12.21 1.40 2.27
CA LEU A 87 11.49 2.32 1.40
C LEU A 87 11.13 1.67 0.06
N ARG A 88 12.08 0.97 -0.56
CA ARG A 88 11.87 0.29 -1.84
C ARG A 88 10.90 -0.87 -1.73
N ILE A 89 11.06 -1.73 -0.71
CA ILE A 89 10.14 -2.84 -0.45
C ILE A 89 8.73 -2.31 -0.21
N TRP A 90 8.59 -1.30 0.66
CA TRP A 90 7.31 -0.67 0.97
C TRP A 90 6.62 -0.17 -0.30
N LEU A 91 7.28 0.70 -1.08
CA LEU A 91 6.65 1.31 -2.25
C LEU A 91 6.29 0.27 -3.32
N ILE A 92 7.18 -0.70 -3.60
CA ILE A 92 6.92 -1.72 -4.62
C ILE A 92 5.76 -2.63 -4.17
N THR A 93 5.81 -3.16 -2.96
CA THR A 93 4.78 -4.07 -2.45
C THR A 93 3.43 -3.36 -2.34
N GLN A 94 3.40 -2.10 -1.92
CA GLN A 94 2.17 -1.33 -1.82
C GLN A 94 1.55 -1.08 -3.19
N ASN A 95 2.33 -0.60 -4.17
CA ASN A 95 1.81 -0.32 -5.51
C ASN A 95 1.33 -1.59 -6.23
N LEU A 96 2.10 -2.69 -6.15
CA LEU A 96 1.68 -3.97 -6.72
C LEU A 96 0.38 -4.49 -6.09
N SER A 97 0.26 -4.35 -4.77
CA SER A 97 -0.94 -4.75 -4.03
C SER A 97 -2.18 -3.99 -4.51
N PHE A 98 -2.09 -2.66 -4.66
CA PHE A 98 -3.22 -1.87 -5.13
C PHE A 98 -3.54 -2.06 -6.62
N ILE A 99 -2.54 -2.32 -7.47
CA ILE A 99 -2.78 -2.67 -8.87
C ILE A 99 -3.55 -4.00 -8.98
N LEU A 100 -3.14 -5.02 -8.22
CA LEU A 100 -3.81 -6.31 -8.20
C LEU A 100 -5.21 -6.22 -7.60
N ALA A 101 -5.36 -5.54 -6.46
CA ALA A 101 -6.65 -5.37 -5.82
C ALA A 101 -7.61 -4.54 -6.68
N GLY A 102 -7.14 -3.42 -7.26
CA GLY A 102 -7.92 -2.59 -8.18
C GLY A 102 -8.30 -3.33 -9.46
N GLY A 103 -7.38 -4.11 -10.04
CA GLY A 103 -7.65 -4.91 -11.24
C GLY A 103 -8.70 -6.00 -10.99
N THR A 104 -8.60 -6.71 -9.86
CA THR A 104 -9.57 -7.75 -9.49
C THR A 104 -10.95 -7.19 -9.18
N VAL A 105 -11.04 -6.08 -8.46
CA VAL A 105 -12.32 -5.42 -8.19
C VAL A 105 -12.93 -4.86 -9.47
N THR A 106 -12.12 -4.24 -10.34
CA THR A 106 -12.61 -3.77 -11.65
C THR A 106 -13.18 -4.94 -12.46
N ALA A 107 -12.50 -6.09 -12.49
CA ALA A 107 -13.03 -7.28 -13.15
C ALA A 107 -14.36 -7.75 -12.53
N LEU A 108 -14.48 -7.75 -11.20
CA LEU A 108 -15.73 -8.10 -10.51
C LEU A 108 -16.89 -7.17 -10.87
N LEU A 109 -16.62 -5.87 -11.00
CA LEU A 109 -17.64 -4.87 -11.35
C LEU A 109 -18.05 -4.97 -12.83
N PHE A 110 -17.09 -5.15 -13.74
CA PHE A 110 -17.37 -5.28 -15.18
C PHE A 110 -18.08 -6.58 -15.53
N PHE A 111 -17.73 -7.68 -14.87
CA PHE A 111 -18.35 -8.98 -15.07
C PHE A 111 -19.29 -9.33 -13.91
N SER A 112 -20.26 -8.47 -13.59
CA SER A 112 -21.18 -8.66 -12.46
C SER A 112 -21.96 -9.99 -12.50
N GLN A 113 -22.13 -10.59 -13.68
CA GLN A 113 -22.76 -11.90 -13.84
C GLN A 113 -21.86 -13.09 -13.45
N LEU A 114 -20.57 -12.86 -13.12
CA LEU A 114 -19.64 -13.94 -12.72
C LEU A 114 -20.15 -14.73 -11.53
N MET A 115 -20.86 -14.08 -10.60
CA MET A 115 -21.45 -14.73 -9.43
C MET A 115 -22.36 -15.92 -9.84
N PHE A 116 -23.13 -15.75 -10.91
CA PHE A 116 -24.10 -16.75 -11.37
C PHE A 116 -23.52 -17.70 -12.42
N GLN A 117 -22.57 -17.22 -13.24
CA GLN A 117 -21.98 -18.01 -14.34
C GLN A 117 -20.81 -18.88 -13.87
N ASN A 118 -19.97 -18.39 -12.96
CA ASN A 118 -18.79 -19.09 -12.49
C ASN A 118 -18.44 -18.67 -11.06
N PHE A 119 -19.14 -19.28 -10.10
CA PHE A 119 -18.98 -18.99 -8.68
C PHE A 119 -17.54 -19.19 -8.19
N SER A 120 -16.82 -20.20 -8.70
CA SER A 120 -15.42 -20.46 -8.34
C SER A 120 -14.51 -19.30 -8.74
N ALA A 121 -14.67 -18.75 -9.96
CA ALA A 121 -13.91 -17.59 -10.41
C ALA A 121 -14.26 -16.33 -9.61
N PHE A 122 -15.53 -16.14 -9.26
CA PHE A 122 -15.99 -15.05 -8.40
C PHE A 122 -15.32 -15.09 -7.03
N ILE A 123 -15.35 -16.24 -6.35
CA ILE A 123 -14.71 -16.41 -5.03
C ILE A 123 -13.19 -16.21 -5.13
N LEU A 124 -12.55 -16.72 -6.18
CA LEU A 124 -11.11 -16.54 -6.38
C LEU A 124 -10.74 -15.05 -6.47
N LEU A 125 -11.47 -14.26 -7.25
CA LEU A 125 -11.23 -12.82 -7.37
C LEU A 125 -11.41 -12.09 -6.03
N ILE A 126 -12.46 -12.44 -5.27
CA ILE A 126 -12.69 -11.87 -3.93
C ILE A 126 -11.52 -12.18 -3.00
N ILE A 127 -11.03 -13.42 -2.99
CA ILE A 127 -9.88 -13.82 -2.18
C ILE A 127 -8.63 -13.03 -2.57
N ILE A 128 -8.35 -12.91 -3.88
CA ILE A 128 -7.20 -12.13 -4.36
C ILE A 128 -7.32 -10.67 -3.92
N THR A 129 -8.49 -10.04 -4.05
CA THR A 129 -8.71 -8.66 -3.57
C THR A 129 -8.40 -8.51 -2.08
N HIS A 130 -8.86 -9.45 -1.24
CA HIS A 130 -8.64 -9.40 0.20
C HIS A 130 -7.17 -9.61 0.58
N VAL A 131 -6.51 -10.58 -0.04
CA VAL A 131 -5.08 -10.86 0.19
C VAL A 131 -4.22 -9.69 -0.28
N SER A 132 -4.50 -9.14 -1.46
CA SER A 132 -3.79 -7.96 -1.96
C SER A 132 -4.04 -6.73 -1.07
N GLY A 133 -5.27 -6.52 -0.59
CA GLY A 133 -5.58 -5.47 0.39
C GLY A 133 -4.73 -5.58 1.67
N ALA A 134 -4.74 -6.76 2.28
CA ALA A 134 -3.95 -7.05 3.48
C ALA A 134 -2.45 -6.80 3.27
N LEU A 135 -1.89 -7.22 2.13
CA LEU A 135 -0.49 -6.93 1.77
C LEU A 135 -0.24 -5.42 1.60
N GLY A 136 -1.17 -4.69 1.00
CA GLY A 136 -1.11 -3.24 0.86
C GLY A 136 -1.11 -2.52 2.21
N VAL A 137 -1.95 -2.96 3.14
CA VAL A 137 -2.00 -2.41 4.51
C VAL A 137 -0.72 -2.70 5.28
N LEU A 138 -0.21 -3.94 5.25
CA LEU A 138 1.06 -4.30 5.88
C LEU A 138 2.24 -3.51 5.31
N SER A 139 2.24 -3.29 4.00
CA SER A 139 3.23 -2.43 3.36
C SER A 139 3.13 -1.00 3.88
N THR A 140 1.92 -0.45 3.98
CA THR A 140 1.67 0.90 4.52
C THR A 140 2.11 1.04 5.98
N LEU A 141 1.92 0.00 6.78
CA LEU A 141 2.45 -0.08 8.14
C LEU A 141 3.98 0.00 8.14
N ALA A 142 4.66 -0.76 7.28
CA ALA A 142 6.12 -0.73 7.15
C ALA A 142 6.63 0.68 6.83
N GLY A 143 5.97 1.38 5.90
CA GLY A 143 6.28 2.76 5.56
C GLY A 143 6.10 3.74 6.71
N THR A 144 5.06 3.54 7.53
CA THR A 144 4.80 4.37 8.71
C THR A 144 5.90 4.20 9.76
N ILE A 145 6.23 2.95 10.11
CA ILE A 145 7.29 2.62 11.07
C ILE A 145 8.64 3.17 10.59
N LEU A 146 8.95 3.05 9.29
CA LEU A 146 10.18 3.56 8.72
C LEU A 146 10.35 5.07 8.97
N ILE A 147 9.28 5.84 8.84
CA ILE A 147 9.33 7.30 9.01
C ILE A 147 9.46 7.66 10.47
N GLU A 148 8.68 7.01 11.34
CA GLU A 148 8.75 7.22 12.78
C GLU A 148 10.13 6.88 13.36
N ARG A 149 10.88 5.96 12.73
CA ARG A 149 12.24 5.60 13.15
C ARG A 149 13.27 6.70 12.88
N GLU A 150 13.08 7.47 11.81
CA GLU A 150 14.09 8.42 11.29
C GLU A 150 13.81 9.88 11.66
N TRP A 151 12.68 10.15 12.32
CA TRP A 151 12.31 11.43 12.92
C TRP A 151 12.69 11.45 14.40
#